data_AF-Q081Y6-F1
#
_entry.id   AF-Q081Y6-F1
#
_cell.length_a   1.000
_cell.length_b   1.000
_cell.length_c   1.000
_cell.angle_alpha   90.00
_cell.angle_beta   90.00
_cell.angle_gamma   90.00
#
_symmetry.space_group_name_H-M   'P 1'
#
loop_
_entity.id
_entity.type
_entity.pdbx_description
1 polymer ?
#
loop_
_entity_poly.entity_id
_entity_poly.type
_entity_poly.pdbx_seq_one_letter_code
_entity_poly.pdbx_strand_id
1 'polypeptide(L)'
;MPLGKKLPDAHYLHQDGLAEIDKQLSGFIIAVSNALKIPLDDWQVIKLSKTEFKLSLLSYPTFFTEAYPALTQSVTVDLSKLEHRITQYLSSDNPPILHRKETMLPSSHASYDEFEAITQEGENAGLYAKSRMIGFKQSWEKIIQQHGYELVDGRLFRSSSFSVQTDSSNIDRHKTALVRHDLSSPMKHLAKQSYLNGDYSVFDYGCGRGDDLRELQAHGLEALGWDPNFCPDADKVESDIVNIGFVINVIEDAIERTEAIRGAWHLSRKLLVVSAMLANDSFISQFTPYKDGVITSRNTFQKYYAQAELKGYIERTLDENAIAVAPGIYYIFRDKIEEQRFLAKRHQRHHQWHQITTPTPTSEEQARLLFTQHQTLLTAFWDRCLELGRLPVDDEFAESANITMHFGNAKKAFKLLIQVQGESAELEFKQAIALRREDLLVYFALSQFEQHKGYSRLPDEQKRDIKIFFDTYKVAINEAKVLLFAIADTQLIEKACTDAHDNKLPASKLNNGHSLEFHKKYLSYLPALLRVYVGAAVQLYGELDEIDLVKIHITSGKVSFMGYDNFDTSPLPTLRERIKVKMWQLDVDFFDYVEVDKRPVLINKEQYMNKNVET
;
A
#
# COMPACT_ATOMS: atom_id res chain seq x y z
N MET A 1 -38.84 -3.03 16.98
CA MET A 1 -38.94 -4.29 17.76
C MET A 1 -38.63 -3.99 19.22
N PRO A 2 -39.53 -4.31 20.16
CA PRO A 2 -39.30 -4.12 21.59
C PRO A 2 -38.32 -5.16 22.14
N LEU A 3 -38.49 -6.43 21.75
CA LEU A 3 -37.65 -7.56 22.14
C LEU A 3 -36.40 -7.70 21.25
N GLY A 4 -35.25 -8.03 21.87
CA GLY A 4 -33.98 -8.31 21.19
C GLY A 4 -32.85 -7.33 21.53
N LYS A 5 -31.61 -7.83 21.47
CA LYS A 5 -30.39 -7.04 21.70
C LYS A 5 -30.20 -6.02 20.58
N LYS A 6 -30.06 -4.75 20.94
CA LYS A 6 -29.93 -3.64 19.99
C LYS A 6 -28.49 -3.16 19.92
N LEU A 7 -27.89 -3.26 18.74
CA LEU A 7 -26.62 -2.61 18.39
C LEU A 7 -26.88 -1.49 17.38
N PRO A 8 -25.93 -0.56 17.13
CA PRO A 8 -26.12 0.50 16.13
C PRO A 8 -26.59 -0.02 14.78
N ASP A 9 -25.96 -1.10 14.29
CA ASP A 9 -26.19 -1.61 12.93
C ASP A 9 -27.02 -2.90 12.86
N ALA A 10 -27.43 -3.46 14.00
CA ALA A 10 -28.12 -4.76 14.03
C ALA A 10 -29.08 -4.94 15.22
N HIS A 11 -30.04 -5.84 15.05
CA HIS A 11 -30.86 -6.43 16.11
C HIS A 11 -30.58 -7.93 16.20
N TYR A 12 -30.49 -8.47 17.42
CA TYR A 12 -30.37 -9.91 17.65
C TYR A 12 -31.55 -10.41 18.48
N LEU A 13 -32.08 -11.57 18.14
CA LEU A 13 -33.23 -12.18 18.79
C LEU A 13 -33.07 -13.69 18.84
N HIS A 14 -33.47 -14.34 19.94
CA HIS A 14 -33.53 -15.79 19.99
C HIS A 14 -34.80 -16.32 19.30
N GLN A 15 -34.75 -17.52 18.73
CA GLN A 15 -35.90 -18.11 18.01
C GLN A 15 -37.17 -18.20 18.88
N ASP A 16 -37.03 -18.47 20.18
CA ASP A 16 -38.17 -18.51 21.12
C ASP A 16 -38.85 -17.14 21.30
N GLY A 17 -38.16 -16.05 20.96
CA GLY A 17 -38.72 -14.70 20.95
C GLY A 17 -39.52 -14.37 19.68
N LEU A 18 -39.54 -15.24 18.66
CA LEU A 18 -40.25 -14.97 17.39
C LEU A 18 -41.77 -14.83 17.57
N ALA A 19 -42.36 -15.43 18.61
CA ALA A 19 -43.78 -15.30 18.93
C ALA A 19 -44.16 -13.91 19.45
N GLU A 20 -43.20 -13.14 19.97
CA GLU A 20 -43.43 -11.83 20.58
C GLU A 20 -43.09 -10.65 19.66
N ILE A 21 -42.63 -10.93 18.44
CA ILE A 21 -42.40 -9.91 17.42
C ILE A 21 -43.58 -9.86 16.44
N ASP A 22 -43.57 -8.83 15.59
CA ASP A 22 -44.60 -8.64 14.57
C ASP A 22 -44.76 -9.89 13.66
N LYS A 23 -46.01 -10.27 13.37
CA LYS A 23 -46.37 -11.49 12.63
C LYS A 23 -45.83 -11.49 11.19
N GLN A 24 -45.73 -10.31 10.56
CA GLN A 24 -45.19 -10.19 9.21
C GLN A 24 -43.69 -10.46 9.23
N LEU A 25 -42.97 -9.93 10.23
CA LEU A 25 -41.54 -10.13 10.38
C LEU A 25 -41.19 -11.57 10.79
N SER A 26 -41.92 -12.18 11.73
CA SER A 26 -41.70 -13.58 12.09
C SER A 26 -42.01 -14.53 10.92
N GLY A 27 -43.11 -14.29 10.21
CA GLY A 27 -43.44 -15.02 8.98
C GLY A 27 -42.35 -14.89 7.91
N PHE A 28 -41.78 -13.69 7.73
CA PHE A 28 -40.68 -13.45 6.82
C PHE A 28 -39.41 -14.24 7.19
N ILE A 29 -39.03 -14.23 8.47
CA ILE A 29 -37.86 -14.96 8.97
C ILE A 29 -38.00 -16.47 8.71
N ILE A 30 -39.16 -17.03 9.05
CA ILE A 30 -39.46 -18.45 8.84
C ILE A 30 -39.45 -18.79 7.33
N ALA A 31 -40.01 -17.92 6.49
CA ALA A 31 -40.00 -18.12 5.04
C ALA A 31 -38.56 -18.15 4.47
N VAL A 32 -37.67 -17.28 4.95
CA VAL A 32 -36.26 -17.27 4.52
C VAL A 32 -35.53 -18.55 4.98
N SER A 33 -35.74 -18.99 6.22
CA SER A 33 -35.16 -20.27 6.73
C SER A 33 -35.61 -21.45 5.88
N ASN A 34 -36.91 -21.53 5.57
CA ASN A 34 -37.49 -22.58 4.74
C ASN A 34 -36.97 -22.56 3.30
N ALA A 35 -36.84 -21.36 2.70
CA ALA A 35 -36.31 -21.21 1.34
C ALA A 35 -34.87 -21.71 1.22
N LEU A 36 -34.07 -21.55 2.28
CA LEU A 36 -32.69 -22.03 2.36
C LEU A 36 -32.58 -23.48 2.81
N LYS A 37 -33.70 -24.15 3.09
CA LYS A 37 -33.76 -25.52 3.63
C LYS A 37 -32.96 -25.66 4.94
N ILE A 38 -32.99 -24.63 5.77
CA ILE A 38 -32.37 -24.63 7.10
C ILE A 38 -33.48 -24.87 8.13
N PRO A 39 -33.50 -26.02 8.81
CA PRO A 39 -34.41 -26.29 9.92
C PRO A 39 -34.32 -25.22 11.01
N LEU A 40 -35.43 -24.98 11.71
CA LEU A 40 -35.44 -24.07 12.86
C LEU A 40 -34.48 -24.53 13.96
N ASP A 41 -34.34 -25.84 14.17
CA ASP A 41 -33.48 -26.40 15.21
C ASP A 41 -31.97 -26.19 14.96
N ASP A 42 -31.57 -25.85 13.73
CA ASP A 42 -30.16 -25.67 13.36
C ASP A 42 -29.60 -24.30 13.74
N TRP A 43 -30.44 -23.38 14.20
CA TRP A 43 -30.03 -22.04 14.65
C TRP A 43 -30.83 -21.57 15.86
N GLN A 44 -30.21 -20.77 16.71
CA GLN A 44 -30.82 -20.30 17.96
C GLN A 44 -31.06 -18.78 17.92
N VAL A 45 -30.19 -18.04 17.24
CA VAL A 45 -30.24 -16.58 17.21
C VAL A 45 -30.35 -16.08 15.79
N ILE A 46 -31.25 -15.12 15.56
CA ILE A 46 -31.30 -14.35 14.32
C ILE A 46 -30.68 -12.97 14.52
N LYS A 47 -29.84 -12.56 13.58
CA LYS A 47 -29.31 -11.20 13.45
C LYS A 47 -29.98 -10.51 12.26
N LEU A 48 -30.65 -9.40 12.51
CA LEU A 48 -31.24 -8.54 11.48
C LEU A 48 -30.38 -7.29 11.31
N SER A 49 -29.93 -7.02 10.08
CA SER A 49 -29.22 -5.77 9.78
C SER A 49 -30.19 -4.58 9.78
N LYS A 50 -29.75 -3.43 10.30
CA LYS A 50 -30.50 -2.17 10.28
C LYS A 50 -30.15 -1.29 9.08
N THR A 51 -28.98 -1.51 8.49
CA THR A 51 -28.41 -0.68 7.42
C THR A 51 -28.49 -1.34 6.06
N GLU A 52 -28.56 -2.67 6.02
CA GLU A 52 -28.59 -3.47 4.80
C GLU A 52 -29.78 -4.44 4.82
N PHE A 53 -30.31 -4.81 3.66
CA PHE A 53 -31.38 -5.81 3.56
C PHE A 53 -30.83 -7.23 3.70
N LYS A 54 -30.29 -7.52 4.90
CA LYS A 54 -29.62 -8.77 5.25
C LYS A 54 -30.12 -9.33 6.58
N LEU A 55 -30.16 -10.65 6.67
CA LEU A 55 -30.32 -11.37 7.94
C LEU A 55 -29.29 -12.50 8.07
N SER A 56 -28.94 -12.86 9.30
CA SER A 56 -28.09 -14.02 9.59
C SER A 56 -28.75 -14.96 10.58
N LEU A 57 -28.74 -16.25 10.27
CA LEU A 57 -29.12 -17.35 11.16
C LEU A 57 -27.86 -17.86 11.85
N LEU A 58 -27.82 -17.80 13.18
CA LEU A 58 -26.64 -18.08 14.01
C LEU A 58 -26.90 -19.32 14.87
N SER A 59 -26.03 -20.31 14.74
CA SER A 59 -26.08 -21.57 15.47
C SER A 59 -25.25 -21.50 16.75
N TYR A 60 -25.94 -21.61 17.89
CA TYR A 60 -25.39 -21.67 19.24
C TYR A 60 -25.99 -22.89 19.96
N PRO A 61 -25.51 -24.12 19.67
CA PRO A 61 -26.10 -25.34 20.25
C PRO A 61 -26.09 -25.36 21.78
N THR A 62 -25.13 -24.67 22.41
CA THR A 62 -24.99 -24.55 23.86
C THR A 62 -25.66 -23.30 24.44
N PHE A 63 -26.57 -22.64 23.70
CA PHE A 63 -27.19 -21.36 24.10
C PHE A 63 -27.77 -21.38 25.52
N PHE A 64 -28.42 -22.48 25.93
CA PHE A 64 -29.03 -22.61 27.25
C PHE A 64 -28.12 -23.23 28.31
N THR A 65 -27.03 -23.88 27.92
CA THR A 65 -26.19 -24.66 28.84
C THR A 65 -24.88 -23.95 29.21
N GLU A 66 -24.37 -23.07 28.34
CA GLU A 66 -23.14 -22.31 28.60
C GLU A 66 -23.46 -20.83 28.86
N ALA A 67 -22.78 -20.23 29.83
CA ALA A 67 -22.92 -18.79 30.12
C ALA A 67 -22.58 -17.91 28.90
N TYR A 68 -21.53 -18.28 28.17
CA TYR A 68 -20.99 -17.57 27.00
C TYR A 68 -20.86 -18.53 25.81
N PRO A 69 -21.96 -18.94 25.17
CA PRO A 69 -21.95 -20.00 24.16
C PRO A 69 -21.18 -19.56 22.92
N ALA A 70 -20.40 -20.49 22.36
CA ALA A 70 -19.64 -20.29 21.13
C ALA A 70 -20.52 -20.45 19.88
N LEU A 71 -20.31 -19.58 18.90
CA LEU A 71 -20.95 -19.68 17.59
C LEU A 71 -20.32 -20.87 16.85
N THR A 72 -21.13 -21.80 16.38
CA THR A 72 -20.66 -22.96 15.61
C THR A 72 -20.80 -22.73 14.10
N GLN A 73 -21.86 -22.03 13.69
CA GLN A 73 -22.14 -21.73 12.29
C GLN A 73 -22.93 -20.42 12.14
N SER A 74 -22.65 -19.67 11.09
CA SER A 74 -23.45 -18.52 10.64
C SER A 74 -23.88 -18.69 9.20
N VAL A 75 -25.16 -18.48 8.92
CA VAL A 75 -25.70 -18.37 7.55
C VAL A 75 -26.21 -16.96 7.35
N THR A 76 -25.50 -16.17 6.56
CA THR A 76 -25.89 -14.79 6.22
C THR A 76 -26.52 -14.73 4.85
N VAL A 77 -27.66 -14.06 4.75
CA VAL A 77 -28.48 -13.96 3.53
C VAL A 77 -28.54 -12.50 3.12
N ASP A 78 -28.08 -12.22 1.90
CA ASP A 78 -28.27 -10.93 1.24
C ASP A 78 -29.50 -11.01 0.34
N LEU A 79 -30.59 -10.41 0.80
CA LEU A 79 -31.88 -10.48 0.13
C LEU A 79 -31.95 -9.52 -1.06
N SER A 80 -31.09 -8.51 -1.12
CA SER A 80 -30.96 -7.63 -2.28
C SER A 80 -30.28 -8.34 -3.44
N LYS A 81 -29.31 -9.21 -3.14
CA LYS A 81 -28.53 -9.96 -4.14
C LYS A 81 -29.03 -11.38 -4.39
N LEU A 82 -29.94 -11.88 -3.53
CA LEU A 82 -30.40 -13.27 -3.52
C LEU A 82 -29.25 -14.28 -3.34
N GLU A 83 -28.25 -13.91 -2.55
CA GLU A 83 -27.08 -14.73 -2.24
C GLU A 83 -27.05 -15.08 -0.75
N HIS A 84 -26.45 -16.23 -0.41
CA HIS A 84 -26.19 -16.59 0.98
C HIS A 84 -24.75 -17.06 1.16
N ARG A 85 -24.22 -16.83 2.36
CA ARG A 85 -22.88 -17.24 2.78
C ARG A 85 -22.96 -18.03 4.06
N ILE A 86 -22.35 -19.21 4.07
CA ILE A 86 -22.20 -20.06 5.25
C ILE A 86 -20.78 -19.89 5.79
N THR A 87 -20.63 -19.75 7.10
CA THR A 87 -19.34 -19.68 7.78
C THR A 87 -19.35 -20.63 8.97
N GLN A 88 -18.39 -21.55 9.03
CA GLN A 88 -18.25 -22.56 10.08
C GLN A 88 -17.15 -22.17 11.07
N TYR A 89 -17.40 -22.43 12.35
CA TYR A 89 -16.53 -22.05 13.46
C TYR A 89 -16.19 -23.24 14.37
N LEU A 90 -16.66 -24.46 14.09
CA LEU A 90 -16.37 -25.65 14.91
C LEU A 90 -14.88 -25.92 15.08
N SER A 91 -14.06 -25.65 14.06
CA SER A 91 -12.61 -25.83 14.08
C SER A 91 -11.85 -24.55 14.46
N SER A 92 -12.54 -23.51 14.94
CA SER A 92 -11.92 -22.26 15.37
C SER A 92 -11.49 -22.38 16.83
N ASP A 93 -10.23 -22.10 17.12
CA ASP A 93 -9.73 -22.03 18.50
C ASP A 93 -10.23 -20.79 19.26
N ASN A 94 -10.76 -19.79 18.55
CA ASN A 94 -11.28 -18.55 19.11
C ASN A 94 -12.61 -18.14 18.45
N PRO A 95 -13.69 -18.91 18.61
CA PRO A 95 -14.96 -18.62 17.98
C PRO A 95 -15.61 -17.36 18.58
N PRO A 96 -16.47 -16.65 17.82
CA PRO A 96 -17.32 -15.62 18.39
C PRO A 96 -18.20 -16.20 19.49
N ILE A 97 -18.37 -15.47 20.60
CA ILE A 97 -19.22 -15.91 21.72
C ILE A 97 -20.36 -14.91 21.96
N LEU A 98 -21.44 -15.43 22.53
CA LEU A 98 -22.61 -14.61 22.85
C LEU A 98 -22.56 -14.08 24.28
N HIS A 99 -23.01 -12.84 24.45
CA HIS A 99 -23.11 -12.17 25.75
C HIS A 99 -24.47 -11.50 25.85
N ARG A 100 -24.90 -11.23 27.09
CA ARG A 100 -26.17 -10.55 27.39
C ARG A 100 -27.37 -11.30 26.80
N LYS A 101 -27.43 -12.61 27.05
CA LYS A 101 -28.45 -13.51 26.45
C LYS A 101 -29.86 -13.14 26.91
N GLU A 102 -30.00 -12.58 28.12
CA GLU A 102 -31.27 -12.07 28.66
C GLU A 102 -31.92 -11.05 27.72
N THR A 103 -31.12 -10.25 27.01
CA THR A 103 -31.65 -9.25 26.05
C THR A 103 -32.30 -9.87 24.80
N MET A 104 -32.07 -11.16 24.54
CA MET A 104 -32.56 -11.87 23.36
C MET A 104 -33.79 -12.74 23.64
N LEU A 105 -34.22 -12.84 24.90
CA LEU A 105 -35.36 -13.65 25.35
C LEU A 105 -36.43 -12.77 26.03
N PRO A 106 -37.71 -13.18 26.01
CA PRO A 106 -38.76 -12.51 26.80
C PRO A 106 -38.44 -12.55 28.30
N SER A 107 -38.84 -11.51 29.04
CA SER A 107 -38.65 -11.46 30.49
C SER A 107 -39.45 -12.52 31.25
N SER A 108 -40.45 -13.14 30.62
CA SER A 108 -41.20 -14.27 31.18
C SER A 108 -40.55 -15.63 30.92
N HIS A 109 -39.41 -15.67 30.21
CA HIS A 109 -38.73 -16.92 29.88
C HIS A 109 -38.02 -17.50 31.11
N ALA A 110 -38.09 -18.83 31.31
CA ALA A 110 -37.56 -19.49 32.51
C ALA A 110 -36.05 -19.25 32.75
N SER A 111 -35.26 -19.10 31.68
CA SER A 111 -33.81 -18.82 31.76
C SER A 111 -33.44 -17.33 31.85
N TYR A 112 -34.42 -16.41 31.85
CA TYR A 112 -34.15 -14.97 31.83
C TYR A 112 -33.35 -14.52 33.06
N ASP A 113 -33.85 -14.84 34.26
CA ASP A 113 -33.27 -14.42 35.54
C ASP A 113 -31.82 -14.93 35.71
N GLU A 114 -31.55 -16.16 35.26
CA GLU A 114 -30.20 -16.74 35.30
C GLU A 114 -29.23 -15.98 34.39
N PHE A 115 -29.64 -15.66 33.16
CA PHE A 115 -28.79 -14.93 32.21
C PHE A 115 -28.57 -13.48 32.63
N GLU A 116 -29.59 -12.84 33.21
CA GLU A 116 -29.47 -11.50 33.79
C GLU A 116 -28.46 -11.51 34.95
N ALA A 117 -28.50 -12.51 35.82
CA ALA A 117 -27.53 -12.66 36.90
C ALA A 117 -26.09 -12.82 36.39
N ILE A 118 -25.86 -13.65 35.36
CA ILE A 118 -24.54 -13.81 34.71
C ILE A 118 -24.05 -12.48 34.11
N THR A 119 -24.94 -11.74 33.45
CA THR A 119 -24.61 -10.42 32.91
C THR A 119 -24.24 -9.45 34.04
N GLN A 120 -25.00 -9.43 35.12
CA GLN A 120 -24.75 -8.55 36.27
C GLN A 120 -23.43 -8.89 36.97
N GLU A 121 -23.06 -10.16 37.07
CA GLU A 121 -21.74 -10.59 37.56
C GLU A 121 -20.61 -9.97 36.73
N GLY A 122 -20.70 -10.07 35.40
CA GLY A 122 -19.70 -9.49 34.50
C GLY A 122 -19.66 -7.96 34.52
N GLU A 123 -20.81 -7.30 34.71
CA GLU A 123 -20.88 -5.84 34.89
C GLU A 123 -20.22 -5.39 36.20
N ASN A 124 -20.53 -6.08 37.29
CA ASN A 124 -19.95 -5.80 38.61
C ASN A 124 -18.44 -6.07 38.63
N ALA A 125 -17.97 -7.05 37.85
CA ALA A 125 -16.57 -7.35 37.64
C ALA A 125 -15.86 -6.39 36.65
N GLY A 126 -16.58 -5.46 36.01
CA GLY A 126 -16.02 -4.48 35.07
C GLY A 126 -15.71 -5.02 33.66
N LEU A 127 -16.11 -6.25 33.35
CA LEU A 127 -15.71 -6.96 32.12
C LEU A 127 -16.24 -6.29 30.84
N TYR A 128 -17.33 -5.52 30.93
CA TYR A 128 -17.99 -4.88 29.78
C TYR A 128 -17.47 -3.48 29.44
N ALA A 129 -16.50 -2.94 30.18
CA ALA A 129 -16.00 -1.57 29.97
C ALA A 129 -15.34 -1.35 28.60
N LYS A 130 -14.71 -2.39 28.02
CA LYS A 130 -14.07 -2.35 26.69
C LYS A 130 -14.84 -3.18 25.67
N SER A 131 -16.03 -2.72 25.30
CA SER A 131 -17.03 -3.43 24.48
C SER A 131 -16.55 -3.92 23.10
N ARG A 132 -15.45 -3.39 22.56
CA ARG A 132 -14.89 -3.79 21.25
C ARG A 132 -14.07 -5.09 21.28
N MET A 133 -13.59 -5.54 22.45
CA MET A 133 -12.70 -6.70 22.58
C MET A 133 -13.37 -7.96 23.14
N ILE A 134 -14.64 -7.89 23.53
CA ILE A 134 -15.31 -8.99 24.26
C ILE A 134 -15.85 -10.09 23.35
N GLY A 135 -16.00 -9.86 22.03
CA GLY A 135 -16.80 -10.71 21.14
C GLY A 135 -16.29 -12.13 20.85
N PHE A 136 -15.10 -12.52 21.33
CA PHE A 136 -14.44 -13.79 21.01
C PHE A 136 -14.00 -14.55 22.28
N LYS A 137 -14.05 -15.89 22.24
CA LYS A 137 -13.88 -16.77 23.41
C LYS A 137 -12.59 -16.51 24.20
N GLN A 138 -11.43 -16.58 23.55
CA GLN A 138 -10.13 -16.41 24.20
C GLN A 138 -9.93 -14.97 24.71
N SER A 139 -10.43 -13.98 23.97
CA SER A 139 -10.39 -12.58 24.39
C SER A 139 -11.20 -12.36 25.67
N TRP A 140 -12.36 -12.99 25.77
CA TRP A 140 -13.23 -12.95 26.94
C TRP A 140 -12.61 -13.64 28.16
N GLU A 141 -12.07 -14.85 27.99
CA GLU A 141 -11.37 -15.58 29.05
C GLU A 141 -10.19 -14.78 29.62
N LYS A 142 -9.43 -14.09 28.75
CA LYS A 142 -8.34 -13.22 29.16
C LYS A 142 -8.81 -11.98 29.92
N ILE A 143 -9.92 -11.37 29.52
CA ILE A 143 -10.50 -10.21 30.22
C ILE A 143 -10.95 -10.62 31.63
N ILE A 144 -11.57 -11.80 31.77
CA ILE A 144 -11.96 -12.39 33.06
C ILE A 144 -10.73 -12.56 33.97
N GLN A 145 -9.67 -13.17 33.47
CA GLN A 145 -8.42 -13.36 34.21
C GLN A 145 -7.77 -12.03 34.61
N GLN A 146 -7.73 -11.05 33.71
CA GLN A 146 -7.17 -9.72 33.98
C GLN A 146 -7.90 -8.97 35.10
N HIS A 147 -9.20 -9.20 35.26
CA HIS A 147 -9.98 -8.61 36.35
C HIS A 147 -9.92 -9.46 37.64
N GLY A 148 -9.11 -10.52 37.67
CA GLY A 148 -8.89 -11.39 38.82
C GLY A 148 -10.01 -12.40 39.08
N TYR A 149 -10.76 -12.72 38.04
CA TYR A 149 -11.79 -13.73 38.08
C TYR A 149 -11.39 -14.96 37.26
N GLU A 150 -12.04 -16.08 37.56
CA GLU A 150 -12.03 -17.29 36.76
C GLU A 150 -13.47 -17.75 36.52
N LEU A 151 -13.69 -18.46 35.42
CA LEU A 151 -14.98 -19.08 35.13
C LEU A 151 -15.00 -20.51 35.67
N VAL A 152 -15.85 -20.76 36.64
CA VAL A 152 -16.17 -22.12 37.13
C VAL A 152 -17.65 -22.34 36.87
N ASP A 153 -17.96 -23.36 36.06
CA ASP A 153 -19.32 -23.68 35.62
C ASP A 153 -20.10 -22.48 35.06
N GLY A 154 -19.41 -21.61 34.31
CA GLY A 154 -20.01 -20.43 33.69
C GLY A 154 -20.23 -19.23 34.63
N ARG A 155 -19.82 -19.30 35.90
CA ARG A 155 -19.96 -18.24 36.89
C ARG A 155 -18.61 -17.66 37.28
N LEU A 156 -18.60 -16.38 37.66
CA LEU A 156 -17.36 -15.67 38.01
C LEU A 156 -16.99 -15.92 39.48
N PHE A 157 -15.81 -16.50 39.70
CA PHE A 157 -15.23 -16.65 41.03
C PHE A 157 -13.95 -15.83 41.13
N ARG A 158 -13.69 -15.22 42.30
CA ARG A 158 -12.40 -14.60 42.57
C ARG A 158 -11.35 -15.68 42.71
N SER A 159 -10.30 -15.60 41.89
CA SER A 159 -9.21 -16.57 41.95
C SER A 159 -8.47 -16.43 43.28
N SER A 160 -8.42 -17.51 44.08
CA SER A 160 -7.80 -17.52 45.42
C SER A 160 -6.26 -17.51 45.38
N SER A 161 -5.70 -17.72 44.19
CA SER A 161 -4.28 -17.60 43.85
C SER A 161 -3.92 -16.24 43.26
N PHE A 162 -4.67 -15.18 43.58
CA PHE A 162 -4.30 -13.80 43.26
C PHE A 162 -3.11 -13.34 44.14
N SER A 163 -1.98 -14.05 44.04
CA SER A 163 -0.72 -13.35 44.03
C SER A 163 -0.74 -12.49 42.78
N VAL A 164 -0.32 -11.24 42.92
CA VAL A 164 0.03 -10.42 41.77
C VAL A 164 1.24 -11.11 41.12
N GLN A 165 1.00 -12.17 40.36
CA GLN A 165 1.91 -12.63 39.34
C GLN A 165 1.78 -11.60 38.22
N THR A 166 2.52 -10.51 38.39
CA THR A 166 3.04 -9.66 37.32
C THR A 166 3.95 -10.51 36.42
N ASP A 167 3.38 -11.50 35.74
CA ASP A 167 3.93 -12.08 34.51
C ASP A 167 3.21 -11.53 33.28
N SER A 168 2.58 -10.36 33.41
CA SER A 168 2.73 -9.35 32.38
C SER A 168 4.08 -8.67 32.64
N SER A 169 5.11 -9.04 31.89
CA SER A 169 6.04 -8.00 31.44
C SER A 169 5.14 -6.90 30.86
N ASN A 170 4.98 -5.80 31.59
CA ASN A 170 4.11 -4.71 31.21
C ASN A 170 4.77 -4.05 29.99
N ILE A 171 4.46 -4.56 28.79
CA ILE A 171 5.12 -4.13 27.57
C ILE A 171 4.70 -2.69 27.33
N ASP A 172 5.65 -1.78 27.46
CA ASP A 172 5.40 -0.35 27.43
C ASP A 172 5.28 0.14 25.97
N ARG A 173 4.21 -0.24 25.26
CA ARG A 173 3.97 0.13 23.84
C ARG A 173 4.18 1.63 23.59
N HIS A 174 3.73 2.47 24.53
CA HIS A 174 3.83 3.93 24.47
C HIS A 174 5.27 4.49 24.46
N LYS A 175 6.28 3.70 24.84
CA LYS A 175 7.70 4.10 24.84
C LYS A 175 8.38 3.97 23.47
N THR A 176 7.67 3.46 22.46
CA THR A 176 8.18 3.33 21.08
C THR A 176 8.06 4.61 20.26
N ALA A 177 7.17 5.53 20.66
CA ALA A 177 7.03 6.84 20.01
C ALA A 177 8.27 7.71 20.27
N LEU A 178 9.08 7.91 19.22
CA LEU A 178 10.29 8.72 19.24
C LEU A 178 9.95 10.19 19.02
N VAL A 179 10.62 11.12 19.73
CA VAL A 179 10.56 12.56 19.42
C VAL A 179 11.50 12.83 18.24
N ARG A 180 10.99 13.44 17.16
CA ARG A 180 11.76 13.79 15.95
C ARG A 180 11.54 15.24 15.56
N HIS A 181 12.51 15.81 14.84
CA HIS A 181 12.46 17.18 14.32
C HIS A 181 12.17 17.26 12.81
N ASP A 182 12.07 16.10 12.13
CA ASP A 182 11.80 15.99 10.70
C ASP A 182 10.62 15.02 10.44
N LEU A 183 9.98 15.16 9.26
CA LEU A 183 8.98 14.21 8.77
C LEU A 183 9.47 12.75 8.83
N SER A 184 8.56 11.83 9.17
CA SER A 184 8.79 10.40 9.11
C SER A 184 9.04 9.92 7.67
N SER A 185 9.73 8.78 7.51
CA SER A 185 10.02 8.19 6.20
C SER A 185 8.79 8.05 5.27
N PRO A 186 7.61 7.56 5.73
CA PRO A 186 6.42 7.52 4.88
C PRO A 186 5.93 8.92 4.47
N MET A 187 5.98 9.91 5.36
CA MET A 187 5.58 11.28 5.03
C MET A 187 6.56 11.97 4.05
N LYS A 188 7.86 11.69 4.18
CA LYS A 188 8.88 12.15 3.22
C LYS A 188 8.63 11.60 1.81
N HIS A 189 8.25 10.32 1.71
CA HIS A 189 7.88 9.73 0.41
C HIS A 189 6.61 10.35 -0.17
N LEU A 190 5.59 10.65 0.64
CA LEU A 190 4.40 11.37 0.19
C LEU A 190 4.75 12.76 -0.36
N ALA A 191 5.61 13.51 0.34
CA ALA A 191 6.08 14.82 -0.12
C ALA A 191 6.76 14.73 -1.48
N LYS A 192 7.70 13.79 -1.61
CA LYS A 192 8.48 13.58 -2.83
C LYS A 192 7.61 13.23 -4.04
N GLN A 193 6.57 12.43 -3.82
CA GLN A 193 5.62 12.03 -4.87
C GLN A 193 4.53 13.08 -5.13
N SER A 194 4.70 14.31 -4.61
CA SER A 194 3.78 15.45 -4.77
C SER A 194 2.38 15.22 -4.19
N TYR A 195 2.24 14.31 -3.23
CA TYR A 195 0.97 14.07 -2.53
C TYR A 195 0.72 15.05 -1.37
N LEU A 196 1.70 15.87 -1.00
CA LEU A 196 1.60 16.90 0.05
C LEU A 196 1.67 18.32 -0.53
N ASN A 197 1.05 18.52 -1.69
CA ASN A 197 1.02 19.80 -2.41
C ASN A 197 -0.16 20.71 -2.01
N GLY A 198 -1.02 20.27 -1.09
CA GLY A 198 -2.21 21.00 -0.62
C GLY A 198 -3.53 20.57 -1.26
N ASP A 199 -3.50 19.72 -2.28
CA ASP A 199 -4.72 19.24 -2.97
C ASP A 199 -5.43 18.10 -2.22
N TYR A 200 -4.79 17.53 -1.19
CA TYR A 200 -5.24 16.33 -0.50
C TYR A 200 -5.33 16.55 1.01
N SER A 201 -6.41 16.02 1.61
CA SER A 201 -6.53 15.88 3.07
C SER A 201 -5.73 14.67 3.57
N VAL A 202 -5.04 14.82 4.69
CA VAL A 202 -4.14 13.80 5.28
C VAL A 202 -4.63 13.41 6.68
N PHE A 203 -4.68 12.10 6.96
CA PHE A 203 -4.96 11.57 8.29
C PHE A 203 -3.87 10.61 8.76
N ASP A 204 -3.31 10.84 9.95
CA ASP A 204 -2.27 9.99 10.54
C ASP A 204 -2.86 9.07 11.63
N TYR A 205 -2.95 7.78 11.31
CA TYR A 205 -3.51 6.74 12.16
C TYR A 205 -2.42 6.14 13.05
N GLY A 206 -2.42 6.54 14.32
CA GLY A 206 -1.36 6.27 15.29
C GLY A 206 -0.26 7.33 15.24
N CYS A 207 -0.64 8.62 15.26
CA CYS A 207 0.26 9.76 15.10
C CYS A 207 1.31 9.92 16.23
N GLY A 208 1.22 9.11 17.29
CA GLY A 208 2.06 9.25 18.46
C GLY A 208 1.98 10.67 19.03
N ARG A 209 3.13 11.30 19.22
CA ARG A 209 3.24 12.67 19.76
C ARG A 209 2.88 13.78 18.76
N GLY A 210 2.54 13.44 17.52
CA GLY A 210 2.09 14.41 16.50
C GLY A 210 3.20 15.24 15.87
N ASP A 211 4.44 14.73 15.81
CA ASP A 211 5.57 15.44 15.17
C ASP A 211 5.31 15.70 13.68
N ASP A 212 4.89 14.67 12.94
CA ASP A 212 4.51 14.77 11.52
C ASP A 212 3.35 15.75 11.30
N LEU A 213 2.32 15.70 12.17
CA LEU A 213 1.15 16.57 12.06
C LEU A 213 1.52 18.04 12.20
N ARG A 214 2.39 18.38 13.16
CA ARG A 214 2.83 19.77 13.37
C ARG A 214 3.57 20.30 12.16
N GLU A 215 4.41 19.48 11.54
CA GLU A 215 5.18 19.85 10.36
C GLU A 215 4.28 20.06 9.13
N LEU A 216 3.32 19.16 8.91
CA LEU A 216 2.34 19.28 7.81
C LEU A 216 1.45 20.52 7.98
N GLN A 217 0.95 20.76 9.19
CA GLN A 217 0.13 21.93 9.51
C GLN A 217 0.92 23.25 9.38
N ALA A 218 2.21 23.25 9.73
CA ALA A 218 3.09 24.41 9.52
C ALA A 218 3.25 24.76 8.03
N HIS A 219 3.13 23.77 7.14
CA HIS A 219 3.12 23.93 5.68
C HIS A 219 1.73 24.25 5.10
N GLY A 220 0.72 24.49 5.95
CA GLY A 220 -0.64 24.83 5.55
C GLY A 220 -1.46 23.67 5.01
N LEU A 221 -1.04 22.42 5.26
CA LEU A 221 -1.73 21.22 4.80
C LEU A 221 -2.86 20.84 5.75
N GLU A 222 -3.97 20.34 5.20
CA GLU A 222 -5.08 19.78 5.97
C GLU A 222 -4.69 18.41 6.53
N ALA A 223 -4.07 18.40 7.72
CA ALA A 223 -3.58 17.20 8.38
C ALA A 223 -4.21 17.03 9.78
N LEU A 224 -4.79 15.85 10.01
CA LEU A 224 -5.36 15.41 11.29
C LEU A 224 -4.74 14.07 11.70
N GLY A 225 -4.89 13.67 12.95
CA GLY A 225 -4.47 12.32 13.36
C GLY A 225 -4.99 11.90 14.72
N TRP A 226 -4.85 10.62 14.98
CA TRP A 226 -5.36 9.95 16.17
C TRP A 226 -4.30 9.02 16.73
N ASP A 227 -4.20 8.91 18.06
CA ASP A 227 -3.34 7.94 18.72
C ASP A 227 -4.00 7.44 20.02
N PRO A 228 -4.03 6.13 20.28
CA PRO A 228 -4.74 5.59 21.44
C PRO A 228 -4.18 6.04 22.80
N ASN A 229 -2.94 6.54 22.87
CA ASN A 229 -2.30 6.99 24.11
C ASN A 229 -2.06 8.50 24.14
N PHE A 230 -1.67 9.09 23.00
CA PHE A 230 -1.23 10.48 22.93
C PHE A 230 -2.31 11.43 22.40
N CYS A 231 -3.27 10.94 21.62
CA CYS A 231 -4.38 11.72 21.09
C CYS A 231 -5.68 10.89 21.03
N PRO A 232 -6.15 10.35 22.17
CA PRO A 232 -7.25 9.37 22.19
C PRO A 232 -8.61 9.97 21.87
N ASP A 233 -8.79 11.26 22.18
CA ASP A 233 -10.04 12.01 22.04
C ASP A 233 -10.24 12.60 20.63
N ALA A 234 -9.27 12.46 19.73
CA ALA A 234 -9.42 12.90 18.35
C ALA A 234 -10.40 12.00 17.59
N ASP A 235 -11.27 12.61 16.79
CA ASP A 235 -12.16 11.87 15.91
C ASP A 235 -11.38 11.20 14.78
N LYS A 236 -11.78 9.98 14.45
CA LYS A 236 -11.31 9.29 13.25
C LYS A 236 -12.09 9.80 12.06
N VAL A 237 -11.43 10.56 11.20
CA VAL A 237 -12.05 11.25 10.05
C VAL A 237 -11.61 10.60 8.76
N GLU A 238 -12.51 10.51 7.77
CA GLU A 238 -12.16 10.08 6.42
C GLU A 238 -11.34 11.16 5.70
N SER A 239 -10.20 10.79 5.13
CA SER A 239 -9.29 11.69 4.40
C SER A 239 -8.83 11.08 3.09
N ASP A 240 -8.35 11.92 2.18
CA ASP A 240 -7.87 11.47 0.87
C ASP A 240 -6.67 10.53 1.02
N ILE A 241 -5.74 10.89 1.90
CA ILE A 241 -4.56 10.11 2.23
C ILE A 241 -4.61 9.72 3.71
N VAL A 242 -4.45 8.43 4.01
CA VAL A 242 -4.30 7.93 5.38
C VAL A 242 -2.93 7.29 5.53
N ASN A 243 -2.18 7.65 6.56
CA ASN A 243 -0.93 7.01 6.95
C ASN A 243 -1.14 6.14 8.19
N ILE A 244 -0.62 4.91 8.19
CA ILE A 244 -0.48 4.07 9.39
C ILE A 244 1.00 3.70 9.54
N GLY A 245 1.80 4.70 9.88
CA GLY A 245 3.25 4.62 9.85
C GLY A 245 3.84 3.96 11.09
N PHE A 246 4.52 2.82 10.93
CA PHE A 246 5.22 2.07 11.98
C PHE A 246 4.37 1.54 13.15
N VAL A 247 3.05 1.71 13.09
CA VAL A 247 2.10 1.32 14.15
C VAL A 247 1.97 -0.20 14.29
N ILE A 248 1.91 -0.92 13.18
CA ILE A 248 1.66 -2.37 13.22
C ILE A 248 2.82 -3.15 13.85
N ASN A 249 4.02 -2.58 13.90
CA ASN A 249 5.16 -3.26 14.52
C ASN A 249 5.06 -3.31 16.06
N VAL A 250 4.33 -2.38 16.67
CA VAL A 250 4.32 -2.21 18.13
C VAL A 250 3.10 -2.84 18.80
N ILE A 251 2.25 -3.49 17.99
CA ILE A 251 1.05 -4.19 18.45
C ILE A 251 1.38 -5.69 18.53
N GLU A 252 1.43 -6.26 19.73
CA GLU A 252 1.75 -7.67 19.95
C GLU A 252 0.62 -8.65 19.62
N ASP A 253 -0.57 -8.13 19.34
CA ASP A 253 -1.73 -8.95 18.98
C ASP A 253 -1.96 -8.92 17.47
N ALA A 254 -1.91 -10.11 16.84
CA ALA A 254 -2.03 -10.21 15.39
C ALA A 254 -3.41 -9.79 14.86
N ILE A 255 -4.46 -9.99 15.65
CA ILE A 255 -5.83 -9.61 15.29
C ILE A 255 -5.96 -8.10 15.40
N GLU A 256 -5.47 -7.50 16.49
CA GLU A 256 -5.45 -6.05 16.69
C GLU A 256 -4.70 -5.34 15.55
N ARG A 257 -3.58 -5.89 15.07
CA ARG A 257 -2.87 -5.36 13.89
C ARG A 257 -3.73 -5.37 12.63
N THR A 258 -4.41 -6.47 12.37
CA THR A 258 -5.30 -6.61 11.21
C THR A 258 -6.47 -5.62 11.30
N GLU A 259 -7.04 -5.42 12.49
CA GLU A 259 -8.08 -4.43 12.73
C GLU A 259 -7.57 -3.00 12.56
N ALA A 260 -6.34 -2.69 12.99
CA ALA A 260 -5.74 -1.38 12.81
C ALA A 260 -5.55 -1.03 11.32
N ILE A 261 -5.03 -1.96 10.52
CA ILE A 261 -4.88 -1.77 9.05
C ILE A 261 -6.24 -1.58 8.40
N ARG A 262 -7.24 -2.41 8.75
CA ARG A 262 -8.61 -2.27 8.20
C ARG A 262 -9.28 -0.97 8.62
N GLY A 263 -9.05 -0.53 9.85
CA GLY A 263 -9.54 0.75 10.35
C GLY A 263 -8.95 1.93 9.58
N ALA A 264 -7.63 1.94 9.37
CA ALA A 264 -6.97 2.96 8.57
C ALA A 264 -7.43 2.93 7.10
N TRP A 265 -7.62 1.74 6.53
CA TRP A 265 -8.17 1.59 5.18
C TRP A 265 -9.57 2.16 5.05
N HIS A 266 -10.46 1.96 6.03
CA HIS A 266 -11.81 2.48 5.99
C HIS A 266 -11.86 4.02 5.93
N LEU A 267 -10.86 4.68 6.52
CA LEU A 267 -10.75 6.14 6.53
C LEU A 267 -10.13 6.71 5.25
N SER A 268 -9.56 5.89 4.36
CA SER A 268 -8.90 6.38 3.15
C SER A 268 -9.88 6.54 1.98
N ARG A 269 -9.85 7.68 1.30
CA ARG A 269 -10.62 7.90 0.06
C ARG A 269 -9.80 7.60 -1.20
N LYS A 270 -8.49 7.91 -1.20
CA LYS A 270 -7.61 7.74 -2.37
C LYS A 270 -6.42 6.84 -2.12
N LEU A 271 -5.67 7.05 -1.04
CA LEU A 271 -4.41 6.34 -0.78
C LEU A 271 -4.29 5.97 0.70
N LEU A 272 -3.92 4.71 0.97
CA LEU A 272 -3.43 4.28 2.27
C LEU A 272 -1.92 4.03 2.20
N VAL A 273 -1.17 4.58 3.13
CA VAL A 273 0.26 4.33 3.33
C VAL A 273 0.44 3.44 4.55
N VAL A 274 1.03 2.27 4.37
CA VAL A 274 1.35 1.34 5.45
C VAL A 274 2.86 1.23 5.56
N SER A 275 3.42 1.42 6.76
CA SER A 275 4.84 1.16 6.98
C SER A 275 5.15 0.32 8.21
N ALA A 276 6.19 -0.51 8.10
CA ALA A 276 6.64 -1.41 9.14
C ALA A 276 8.17 -1.56 9.15
N MET A 277 8.73 -2.00 10.27
CA MET A 277 10.17 -2.24 10.40
C MET A 277 10.54 -3.58 9.81
N LEU A 278 11.59 -3.61 8.99
CA LEU A 278 12.15 -4.84 8.46
C LEU A 278 13.33 -5.30 9.29
N ALA A 279 13.51 -6.61 9.42
CA ALA A 279 14.76 -7.20 9.93
C ALA A 279 14.92 -8.63 9.41
N ASN A 280 16.17 -9.10 9.41
CA ASN A 280 16.51 -10.48 9.08
C ASN A 280 16.61 -11.35 10.36
N ASP A 281 16.60 -12.67 10.19
CA ASP A 281 16.67 -13.63 11.30
C ASP A 281 17.93 -13.45 12.16
N SER A 282 19.06 -13.04 11.55
CA SER A 282 20.30 -12.80 12.28
C SER A 282 20.23 -11.60 13.23
N PHE A 283 19.47 -10.57 12.89
CA PHE A 283 19.20 -9.42 13.75
C PHE A 283 18.15 -9.76 14.81
N ILE A 284 17.07 -10.44 14.41
CA ILE A 284 15.96 -10.83 15.29
C ILE A 284 16.45 -11.77 16.40
N SER A 285 17.35 -12.70 16.09
CA SER A 285 17.90 -13.68 17.05
C SER A 285 18.66 -13.07 18.24
N GLN A 286 18.97 -11.77 18.20
CA GLN A 286 19.62 -11.03 19.29
C GLN A 286 18.64 -10.62 20.41
N PHE A 287 17.33 -10.67 20.15
CA PHE A 287 16.30 -10.25 21.09
C PHE A 287 15.56 -11.44 21.69
N THR A 288 14.88 -11.23 22.82
CA THR A 288 14.05 -12.25 23.44
C THR A 288 12.78 -12.47 22.60
N PRO A 289 12.55 -13.68 22.06
CA PRO A 289 11.33 -13.98 21.31
C PRO A 289 10.09 -13.82 22.19
N TYR A 290 9.05 -13.20 21.66
CA TYR A 290 7.77 -13.03 22.34
C TYR A 290 6.63 -13.03 21.33
N LYS A 291 5.70 -14.00 21.45
CA LYS A 291 4.67 -14.29 20.45
C LYS A 291 5.29 -14.41 19.05
N ASP A 292 4.90 -13.55 18.12
CA ASP A 292 5.37 -13.53 16.73
C ASP A 292 6.33 -12.36 16.43
N GLY A 293 6.89 -11.77 17.48
CA GLY A 293 7.91 -10.73 17.43
C GLY A 293 8.92 -10.90 18.57
N VAL A 294 9.48 -9.79 19.03
CA VAL A 294 10.50 -9.78 20.08
C VAL A 294 10.23 -8.72 21.14
N ILE A 295 10.77 -8.92 22.33
CA ILE A 295 10.85 -7.88 23.36
C ILE A 295 12.21 -7.21 23.27
N THR A 296 12.22 -5.88 23.14
CA THR A 296 13.44 -5.06 23.14
C THR A 296 13.98 -4.86 24.55
N SER A 297 15.23 -4.39 24.67
CA SER A 297 15.85 -4.02 25.95
C SER A 297 15.09 -2.94 26.73
N ARG A 298 14.18 -2.19 26.09
CA ARG A 298 13.29 -1.19 26.71
C ARG A 298 11.96 -1.77 27.18
N ASN A 299 11.81 -3.10 27.17
CA ASN A 299 10.56 -3.81 27.48
C ASN A 299 9.40 -3.39 26.56
N THR A 300 9.67 -3.20 25.27
CA THR A 300 8.66 -2.92 24.23
C THR A 300 8.56 -4.08 23.26
N PHE A 301 7.36 -4.38 22.76
CA PHE A 301 7.15 -5.36 21.71
C PHE A 301 7.54 -4.74 20.38
N GLN A 302 8.23 -5.52 19.55
CA GLN A 302 8.51 -5.17 18.18
C GLN A 302 8.33 -6.40 17.30
N LYS A 303 7.42 -6.32 16.33
CA LYS A 303 7.38 -7.23 15.20
C LYS A 303 8.22 -6.64 14.07
N TYR A 304 9.21 -7.40 13.64
CA TYR A 304 9.93 -7.15 12.41
C TYR A 304 9.34 -8.03 11.31
N TYR A 305 9.35 -7.52 10.09
CA TYR A 305 8.83 -8.24 8.93
C TYR A 305 9.93 -8.50 7.90
N ALA A 306 9.80 -9.58 7.14
CA ALA A 306 10.42 -9.64 5.83
C ALA A 306 9.62 -8.79 4.81
N GLN A 307 10.28 -8.26 3.77
CA GLN A 307 9.62 -7.41 2.77
C GLN A 307 8.42 -8.13 2.12
N ALA A 308 8.60 -9.37 1.65
CA ALA A 308 7.54 -10.17 1.06
C ALA A 308 6.45 -10.59 2.06
N GLU A 309 6.81 -10.84 3.32
CA GLU A 309 5.86 -11.15 4.40
C GLU A 309 4.91 -9.97 4.64
N LEU A 310 5.47 -8.76 4.73
CA LEU A 310 4.71 -7.53 4.93
C LEU A 310 3.76 -7.26 3.75
N LYS A 311 4.26 -7.36 2.51
CA LYS A 311 3.41 -7.22 1.31
C LYS A 311 2.24 -8.19 1.34
N GLY A 312 2.53 -9.47 1.53
CA GLY A 312 1.49 -10.51 1.57
C GLY A 312 0.53 -10.33 2.75
N TYR A 313 0.99 -9.83 3.89
CA TYR A 313 0.13 -9.53 5.05
C TYR A 313 -0.85 -8.40 4.75
N ILE A 314 -0.39 -7.33 4.12
CA ILE A 314 -1.23 -6.20 3.70
C ILE A 314 -2.27 -6.66 2.67
N GLU A 315 -1.82 -7.35 1.62
CA GLU A 315 -2.69 -7.81 0.52
C GLU A 315 -3.77 -8.77 1.02
N ARG A 316 -3.43 -9.73 1.89
CA ARG A 316 -4.41 -10.64 2.51
C ARG A 316 -5.38 -9.92 3.46
N THR A 317 -4.94 -8.85 4.11
CA THR A 317 -5.76 -8.12 5.08
C THR A 317 -6.80 -7.24 4.40
N LEU A 318 -6.42 -6.61 3.28
CA LEU A 318 -7.20 -5.60 2.56
C LEU A 318 -7.86 -6.11 1.28
N ASP A 319 -7.44 -7.27 0.76
CA ASP A 319 -7.84 -7.79 -0.56
C ASP A 319 -7.55 -6.79 -1.71
N GLU A 320 -6.44 -6.06 -1.58
CA GLU A 320 -5.99 -5.04 -2.53
C GLU A 320 -4.47 -5.15 -2.75
N ASN A 321 -4.00 -4.76 -3.94
CA ASN A 321 -2.58 -4.78 -4.30
C ASN A 321 -1.79 -3.76 -3.48
N ALA A 322 -0.62 -4.17 -2.98
CA ALA A 322 0.29 -3.30 -2.23
C ALA A 322 1.53 -2.98 -3.07
N ILE A 323 1.70 -1.70 -3.43
CA ILE A 323 2.83 -1.24 -4.24
C ILE A 323 3.99 -0.87 -3.30
N ALA A 324 5.13 -1.53 -3.46
CA ALA A 324 6.33 -1.22 -2.69
C ALA A 324 6.93 0.13 -3.14
N VAL A 325 6.93 1.09 -2.22
CA VAL A 325 7.51 2.43 -2.43
C VAL A 325 8.89 2.49 -1.80
N ALA A 326 9.12 1.89 -0.64
CA ALA A 326 10.44 1.79 -0.04
C ALA A 326 10.54 0.51 0.81
N PRO A 327 11.73 0.13 1.31
CA PRO A 327 11.86 -0.95 2.28
C PRO A 327 10.90 -0.73 3.46
N GLY A 328 9.94 -1.64 3.63
CA GLY A 328 8.94 -1.55 4.69
C GLY A 328 7.86 -0.49 4.46
N ILE A 329 7.75 0.15 3.30
CA ILE A 329 6.72 1.17 3.00
C ILE A 329 5.93 0.78 1.75
N TYR A 330 4.61 0.70 1.90
CA TYR A 330 3.68 0.29 0.85
C TYR A 330 2.57 1.30 0.65
N TYR A 331 2.23 1.56 -0.62
CA TYR A 331 1.07 2.34 -1.03
C TYR A 331 -0.04 1.40 -1.50
N ILE A 332 -1.25 1.62 -0.99
CA ILE A 332 -2.46 0.91 -1.35
C ILE A 332 -3.45 1.94 -1.85
N PHE A 333 -3.64 1.98 -3.17
CA PHE A 333 -4.53 2.94 -3.79
C PHE A 333 -5.97 2.44 -3.75
N ARG A 334 -6.87 3.27 -3.23
CA ARG A 334 -8.32 3.11 -3.39
C ARG A 334 -8.76 3.67 -4.75
N ASP A 335 -8.19 4.80 -5.14
CA ASP A 335 -8.37 5.40 -6.47
C ASP A 335 -7.50 4.69 -7.51
N LYS A 336 -8.15 3.90 -8.36
CA LYS A 336 -7.46 3.04 -9.35
C LYS A 336 -6.94 3.80 -10.55
N ILE A 337 -7.43 5.01 -10.81
CA ILE A 337 -6.87 5.87 -11.87
C ILE A 337 -5.57 6.48 -11.37
N GLU A 338 -5.55 6.92 -10.11
CA GLU A 338 -4.35 7.48 -9.48
C GLU A 338 -3.25 6.42 -9.33
N GLU A 339 -3.61 5.17 -9.02
CA GLU A 339 -2.70 4.01 -9.06
C GLU A 339 -1.95 3.91 -10.39
N GLN A 340 -2.66 4.00 -11.52
CA GLN A 340 -2.07 3.89 -12.85
C GLN A 340 -1.21 5.10 -13.23
N ARG A 341 -1.60 6.31 -12.78
CA ARG A 341 -0.76 7.51 -12.96
C ARG A 341 0.54 7.40 -12.20
N PHE A 342 0.48 6.96 -10.94
CA PHE A 342 1.65 6.76 -10.09
C PHE A 342 2.66 5.79 -10.75
N LEU A 343 2.17 4.64 -11.21
CA LEU A 343 3.01 3.61 -11.86
C LEU A 343 3.61 4.08 -13.18
N ALA A 344 2.87 4.83 -13.99
CA ALA A 344 3.37 5.34 -15.26
C ALA A 344 4.47 6.40 -15.06
N LYS A 345 4.28 7.34 -14.13
CA LYS A 345 5.29 8.37 -13.80
C LYS A 345 6.62 7.76 -13.36
N ARG A 346 6.59 6.63 -12.65
CA ARG A 346 7.80 5.92 -12.17
C ARG A 346 8.74 5.49 -13.30
N HIS A 347 8.23 5.27 -14.52
CA HIS A 347 9.01 4.82 -15.66
C HIS A 347 9.26 5.92 -16.71
N GLN A 348 8.72 7.12 -16.53
CA GLN A 348 8.87 8.21 -17.47
C GLN A 348 10.26 8.85 -17.36
N ARG A 349 10.93 9.07 -18.50
CA ARG A 349 12.17 9.86 -18.55
C ARG A 349 11.85 11.35 -18.52
N HIS A 350 12.60 12.12 -17.73
CA HIS A 350 12.55 13.58 -17.82
C HIS A 350 13.35 14.06 -19.03
N HIS A 351 12.68 14.72 -19.98
CA HIS A 351 13.34 15.39 -21.08
C HIS A 351 13.82 16.76 -20.59
N GLN A 352 15.15 16.98 -20.56
CA GLN A 352 15.71 18.32 -20.45
C GLN A 352 15.97 18.83 -21.86
N TRP A 353 15.29 19.92 -22.21
CA TRP A 353 15.52 20.61 -23.47
C TRP A 353 16.94 21.17 -23.49
N HIS A 354 17.73 20.76 -24.50
CA HIS A 354 19.07 21.29 -24.76
C HIS A 354 19.06 21.96 -26.13
N GLN A 355 19.34 23.27 -26.13
CA GLN A 355 19.37 24.07 -27.35
C GLN A 355 20.64 23.76 -28.16
N ILE A 356 20.52 22.92 -29.20
CA ILE A 356 21.68 22.47 -30.01
C ILE A 356 21.82 23.24 -31.35
N THR A 357 20.99 24.24 -31.65
CA THR A 357 21.00 24.90 -32.97
C THR A 357 21.32 26.39 -33.02
N THR A 358 22.22 26.73 -33.94
CA THR A 358 22.49 28.09 -34.46
C THR A 358 21.82 28.25 -35.84
N PRO A 359 21.09 29.34 -36.14
CA PRO A 359 20.33 29.44 -37.39
C PRO A 359 21.17 29.91 -38.58
N THR A 360 20.94 29.35 -39.78
CA THR A 360 21.38 29.91 -41.08
C THR A 360 20.15 30.24 -41.96
N PRO A 361 20.20 31.22 -42.88
CA PRO A 361 19.00 31.87 -43.40
C PRO A 361 18.53 31.42 -44.81
N THR A 362 17.21 31.32 -45.04
CA THR A 362 16.47 32.00 -46.15
C THR A 362 14.94 31.73 -46.18
N SER A 363 14.17 32.77 -46.60
CA SER A 363 12.69 32.87 -46.65
C SER A 363 11.95 32.80 -45.28
N GLU A 364 12.72 32.88 -44.19
CA GLU A 364 12.32 32.64 -42.81
C GLU A 364 11.88 33.87 -42.02
N GLU A 365 11.92 35.09 -42.55
CA GLU A 365 11.77 36.30 -41.72
C GLU A 365 10.42 36.41 -41.02
N GLN A 366 9.29 36.09 -41.69
CA GLN A 366 7.98 36.07 -41.05
C GLN A 366 7.82 34.93 -40.03
N ALA A 367 8.37 33.75 -40.34
CA ALA A 367 8.34 32.59 -39.44
C ALA A 367 9.18 32.82 -38.19
N ARG A 368 10.37 33.42 -38.36
CA ARG A 368 11.25 33.86 -37.27
C ARG A 368 10.63 34.99 -36.47
N LEU A 369 9.95 35.95 -37.10
CA LEU A 369 9.27 37.04 -36.39
C LEU A 369 8.13 36.52 -35.51
N LEU A 370 7.28 35.62 -36.05
CA LEU A 370 6.23 34.93 -35.30
C LEU A 370 6.80 34.06 -34.17
N PHE A 371 7.92 33.39 -34.43
CA PHE A 371 8.64 32.61 -33.42
C PHE A 371 9.18 33.50 -32.29
N THR A 372 9.84 34.62 -32.61
CA THR A 372 10.37 35.56 -31.61
C THR A 372 9.26 36.24 -30.82
N GLN A 373 8.12 36.56 -31.44
CA GLN A 373 6.97 37.19 -30.76
C GLN A 373 6.32 36.28 -29.72
N HIS A 374 6.31 34.97 -29.95
CA HIS A 374 5.65 33.97 -29.11
C HIS A 374 6.60 32.90 -28.61
N GLN A 375 7.88 33.25 -28.41
CA GLN A 375 8.95 32.30 -28.15
C GLN A 375 8.64 31.41 -26.93
N THR A 376 8.22 32.01 -25.81
CA THR A 376 7.93 31.27 -24.58
C THR A 376 6.82 30.24 -24.76
N LEU A 377 5.74 30.62 -25.45
CA LEU A 377 4.60 29.75 -25.75
C LEU A 377 5.00 28.59 -26.68
N LEU A 378 5.79 28.89 -27.72
CA LEU A 378 6.26 27.88 -28.68
C LEU A 378 7.29 26.93 -28.07
N THR A 379 8.16 27.43 -27.18
CA THR A 379 9.08 26.58 -26.40
C THR A 379 8.31 25.65 -25.48
N ALA A 380 7.37 26.16 -24.68
CA ALA A 380 6.55 25.32 -23.79
C ALA A 380 5.72 24.28 -24.56
N PHE A 381 5.19 24.67 -25.73
CA PHE A 381 4.49 23.74 -26.62
C PHE A 381 5.42 22.67 -27.20
N TRP A 382 6.63 23.05 -27.61
CA TRP A 382 7.65 22.11 -28.12
C TRP A 382 8.07 21.11 -27.04
N ASP A 383 8.36 21.57 -25.83
CA ASP A 383 8.73 20.72 -24.70
C ASP A 383 7.63 19.71 -24.40
N ARG A 384 6.36 20.16 -24.43
CA ARG A 384 5.22 19.25 -24.26
C ARG A 384 5.09 18.24 -25.41
N CYS A 385 5.39 18.63 -26.65
CA CYS A 385 5.43 17.71 -27.79
C CYS A 385 6.53 16.65 -27.63
N LEU A 386 7.71 17.04 -27.15
CA LEU A 386 8.81 16.12 -26.89
C LEU A 386 8.49 15.17 -25.75
N GLU A 387 7.91 15.66 -24.64
CA GLU A 387 7.53 14.84 -23.51
C GLU A 387 6.48 13.77 -23.88
N LEU A 388 5.50 14.16 -24.70
CA LEU A 388 4.45 13.27 -25.18
C LEU A 388 4.90 12.39 -26.35
N GLY A 389 5.97 12.74 -27.07
CA GLY A 389 6.32 12.12 -28.35
C GLY A 389 5.22 12.26 -29.41
N ARG A 390 4.30 13.22 -29.25
CA ARG A 390 3.16 13.50 -30.13
C ARG A 390 2.65 14.91 -29.86
N LEU A 391 1.75 15.39 -30.73
CA LEU A 391 1.07 16.66 -30.50
C LEU A 391 0.14 16.56 -29.28
N PRO A 392 0.15 17.55 -28.37
CA PRO A 392 -0.82 17.61 -27.28
C PRO A 392 -2.22 17.90 -27.82
N VAL A 393 -3.22 17.36 -27.15
CA VAL A 393 -4.63 17.79 -27.30
C VAL A 393 -4.97 18.90 -26.30
N ASP A 394 -6.16 19.49 -26.42
CA ASP A 394 -6.53 20.72 -25.70
C ASP A 394 -6.45 20.61 -24.17
N ASP A 395 -6.68 19.42 -23.60
CA ASP A 395 -6.60 19.12 -22.16
C ASP A 395 -5.18 18.75 -21.67
N GLU A 396 -4.20 18.62 -22.58
CA GLU A 396 -2.83 18.17 -22.26
C GLU A 396 -1.80 19.31 -22.27
N PHE A 397 -2.19 20.51 -22.69
CA PHE A 397 -1.34 21.69 -22.68
C PHE A 397 -2.16 22.90 -22.23
N ALA A 398 -1.76 23.51 -21.11
CA ALA A 398 -2.53 24.58 -20.45
C ALA A 398 -2.79 25.79 -21.38
N GLU A 399 -1.86 26.08 -22.29
CA GLU A 399 -1.96 27.21 -23.22
C GLU A 399 -2.46 26.81 -24.62
N SER A 400 -3.18 25.70 -24.75
CA SER A 400 -3.73 25.23 -26.05
C SER A 400 -4.62 26.26 -26.73
N ALA A 401 -5.36 27.06 -25.94
CA ALA A 401 -6.15 28.17 -26.46
C ALA A 401 -5.28 29.26 -27.11
N ASN A 402 -4.12 29.59 -26.53
CA ASN A 402 -3.19 30.56 -27.08
C ASN A 402 -2.55 30.05 -28.37
N ILE A 403 -2.24 28.75 -28.44
CA ILE A 403 -1.74 28.11 -29.68
C ILE A 403 -2.77 28.22 -30.81
N THR A 404 -4.03 27.95 -30.50
CA THR A 404 -5.13 28.05 -31.48
C THR A 404 -5.36 29.50 -31.89
N MET A 405 -5.28 30.45 -30.97
CA MET A 405 -5.46 31.87 -31.23
C MET A 405 -4.37 32.45 -32.15
N HIS A 406 -3.10 32.15 -31.88
CA HIS A 406 -1.96 32.76 -32.60
C HIS A 406 -1.55 31.99 -33.86
N PHE A 407 -1.73 30.66 -33.88
CA PHE A 407 -1.24 29.79 -34.96
C PHE A 407 -2.36 29.00 -35.66
N GLY A 408 -3.59 29.08 -35.17
CA GLY A 408 -4.77 28.41 -35.71
C GLY A 408 -4.96 26.98 -35.21
N ASN A 409 -3.90 26.16 -35.14
CA ASN A 409 -3.94 24.84 -34.49
C ASN A 409 -2.53 24.30 -34.18
N ALA A 410 -2.48 23.26 -33.34
CA ALA A 410 -1.25 22.57 -32.93
C ALA A 410 -0.38 22.07 -34.10
N LYS A 411 -0.98 21.58 -35.20
CA LYS A 411 -0.22 21.10 -36.37
C LYS A 411 0.51 22.24 -37.08
N LYS A 412 -0.11 23.42 -37.18
CA LYS A 412 0.50 24.62 -37.78
C LYS A 412 1.63 25.16 -36.90
N ALA A 413 1.43 25.20 -35.57
CA ALA A 413 2.47 25.59 -34.63
C ALA A 413 3.69 24.64 -34.69
N PHE A 414 3.44 23.32 -34.74
CA PHE A 414 4.50 22.33 -34.90
C PHE A 414 5.24 22.46 -36.24
N LYS A 415 4.52 22.68 -37.34
CA LYS A 415 5.14 22.89 -38.66
C LYS A 415 6.04 24.13 -38.66
N LEU A 416 5.62 25.21 -37.99
CA LEU A 416 6.42 26.41 -37.82
C LEU A 416 7.71 26.12 -37.04
N LEU A 417 7.63 25.35 -35.95
CA LEU A 417 8.79 24.94 -35.14
C LEU A 417 9.81 24.15 -35.95
N ILE A 418 9.35 23.12 -36.68
CA ILE A 418 10.22 22.33 -37.58
C ILE A 418 10.83 23.21 -38.67
N GLN A 419 10.06 24.14 -39.25
CA GLN A 419 10.55 25.04 -40.29
C GLN A 419 11.63 26.00 -39.78
N VAL A 420 11.53 26.48 -38.53
CA VAL A 420 12.50 27.41 -37.93
C VAL A 420 13.75 26.70 -37.41
N GLN A 421 13.62 25.46 -36.90
CA GLN A 421 14.71 24.72 -36.26
C GLN A 421 15.39 23.69 -37.19
N GLY A 422 14.78 23.39 -38.34
CA GLY A 422 15.34 22.55 -39.40
C GLY A 422 15.41 21.06 -39.05
N GLU A 423 16.29 20.34 -39.75
CA GLU A 423 16.42 18.88 -39.67
C GLU A 423 16.76 18.36 -38.26
N SER A 424 17.42 19.18 -37.44
CA SER A 424 17.76 18.82 -36.05
C SER A 424 16.52 18.56 -35.18
N ALA A 425 15.48 19.41 -35.31
CA ALA A 425 14.25 19.28 -34.56
C ALA A 425 13.40 18.10 -35.05
N GLU A 426 13.47 17.76 -36.34
CA GLU A 426 12.83 16.54 -36.84
C GLU A 426 13.48 15.28 -36.26
N LEU A 427 14.81 15.27 -36.15
CA LEU A 427 15.54 14.15 -35.56
C LEU A 427 15.25 14.04 -34.06
N GLU A 428 15.25 15.16 -33.34
CA GLU A 428 14.91 15.24 -31.92
C GLU A 428 13.49 14.72 -31.66
N PHE A 429 12.51 15.15 -32.46
CA PHE A 429 11.13 14.68 -32.31
C PHE A 429 10.98 13.19 -32.65
N LYS A 430 11.68 12.68 -33.67
CA LYS A 430 11.72 11.24 -33.97
C LYS A 430 12.31 10.43 -32.80
N GLN A 431 13.35 10.96 -32.16
CA GLN A 431 13.93 10.34 -30.96
C GLN A 431 12.92 10.37 -29.80
N ALA A 432 12.23 11.49 -29.58
CA ALA A 432 11.18 11.60 -28.57
C ALA A 432 10.04 10.58 -28.76
N ILE A 433 9.58 10.36 -29.99
CA ILE A 433 8.61 9.30 -30.33
C ILE A 433 9.12 7.93 -29.89
N ALA A 434 10.38 7.60 -30.25
CA ALA A 434 10.97 6.32 -29.94
C ALA A 434 11.13 6.11 -28.43
N LEU A 435 11.62 7.13 -27.72
CA LEU A 435 11.81 7.11 -26.27
C LEU A 435 10.48 6.99 -25.52
N ARG A 436 9.44 7.73 -25.94
CA ARG A 436 8.11 7.65 -25.33
C ARG A 436 7.49 6.26 -25.50
N ARG A 437 7.57 5.71 -26.72
CA ARG A 437 7.09 4.36 -27.00
C ARG A 437 7.83 3.33 -26.15
N GLU A 438 9.13 3.49 -25.98
CA GLU A 438 9.96 2.63 -25.12
C GLU A 438 9.52 2.71 -23.64
N ASP A 439 9.30 3.91 -23.11
CA ASP A 439 8.81 4.13 -21.74
C ASP A 439 7.47 3.43 -21.50
N LEU A 440 6.54 3.56 -22.45
CA LEU A 440 5.24 2.88 -22.40
C LEU A 440 5.38 1.36 -22.44
N LEU A 441 6.29 0.82 -23.25
CA LEU A 441 6.57 -0.62 -23.29
C LEU A 441 7.10 -1.12 -21.94
N VAL A 442 8.05 -0.40 -21.33
CA VAL A 442 8.59 -0.76 -20.01
C VAL A 442 7.48 -0.75 -18.96
N TYR A 443 6.65 0.30 -18.94
CA TYR A 443 5.50 0.39 -18.04
C TYR A 443 4.52 -0.78 -18.24
N PHE A 444 4.09 -1.06 -19.48
CA PHE A 444 3.16 -2.16 -19.74
C PHE A 444 3.77 -3.53 -19.43
N ALA A 445 5.09 -3.70 -19.58
CA ALA A 445 5.78 -4.94 -19.25
C ALA A 445 5.78 -5.17 -17.74
N LEU A 446 6.10 -4.14 -16.95
CA LEU A 446 6.15 -4.23 -15.49
C LEU A 446 4.75 -4.31 -14.86
N SER A 447 3.76 -3.65 -15.46
CA SER A 447 2.35 -3.77 -15.03
C SER A 447 1.79 -5.20 -15.13
N GLN A 448 2.46 -6.12 -15.85
CA GLN A 448 2.04 -7.53 -15.89
C GLN A 448 2.20 -8.25 -14.54
N PHE A 449 3.04 -7.73 -13.63
CA PHE A 449 3.20 -8.29 -12.29
C PHE A 449 2.06 -7.91 -11.34
N GLU A 450 1.23 -6.95 -11.74
CA GLU A 450 0.12 -6.45 -10.93
C GLU A 450 -1.21 -6.99 -11.46
N GLN A 451 -2.23 -7.08 -10.61
CA GLN A 451 -3.56 -7.52 -11.05
C GLN A 451 -4.14 -6.50 -12.04
N HIS A 452 -4.04 -6.82 -13.33
CA HIS A 452 -4.39 -5.92 -14.42
C HIS A 452 -5.81 -5.38 -14.32
N LYS A 453 -5.92 -4.06 -14.38
CA LYS A 453 -7.18 -3.33 -14.46
C LYS A 453 -7.30 -2.87 -15.91
N GLY A 454 -8.02 -3.66 -16.70
CA GLY A 454 -8.08 -3.56 -18.17
C GLY A 454 -8.37 -2.16 -18.73
N TYR A 455 -8.25 -2.02 -20.05
CA TYR A 455 -8.25 -0.76 -20.83
C TYR A 455 -9.20 0.36 -20.35
N SER A 456 -10.38 0.04 -19.84
CA SER A 456 -11.36 1.03 -19.34
C SER A 456 -10.84 1.88 -18.17
N ARG A 457 -9.91 1.37 -17.36
CA ARG A 457 -9.37 2.04 -16.17
C ARG A 457 -8.09 2.84 -16.43
N LEU A 458 -7.59 2.86 -17.68
CA LEU A 458 -6.44 3.70 -18.04
C LEU A 458 -6.84 5.18 -18.15
N PRO A 459 -5.96 6.11 -17.76
CA PRO A 459 -6.11 7.54 -18.05
C PRO A 459 -6.26 7.81 -19.56
N ASP A 460 -7.00 8.85 -19.91
CA ASP A 460 -7.27 9.17 -21.32
C ASP A 460 -6.00 9.55 -22.10
N GLU A 461 -5.02 10.18 -21.45
CA GLU A 461 -3.68 10.41 -22.01
C GLU A 461 -3.03 9.10 -22.48
N GLN A 462 -3.06 8.05 -21.65
CA GLN A 462 -2.49 6.75 -22.02
C GLN A 462 -3.31 6.05 -23.12
N LYS A 463 -4.64 6.21 -23.14
CA LYS A 463 -5.47 5.67 -24.23
C LYS A 463 -5.10 6.32 -25.57
N ARG A 464 -4.81 7.63 -25.57
CA ARG A 464 -4.32 8.37 -26.73
C ARG A 464 -2.94 7.89 -27.15
N ASP A 465 -2.04 7.71 -26.20
CA ASP A 465 -0.70 7.16 -26.43
C ASP A 465 -0.75 5.76 -27.05
N ILE A 466 -1.58 4.86 -26.52
CA ILE A 466 -1.77 3.50 -27.07
C ILE A 466 -2.18 3.56 -28.53
N LYS A 467 -3.17 4.40 -28.86
CA LYS A 467 -3.68 4.53 -30.23
C LYS A 467 -2.59 5.02 -31.19
N ILE A 468 -1.70 5.89 -30.72
CA ILE A 468 -0.67 6.51 -31.57
C ILE A 468 0.57 5.61 -31.72
N PHE A 469 1.03 4.98 -30.65
CA PHE A 469 2.30 4.24 -30.66
C PHE A 469 2.16 2.74 -30.89
N PHE A 470 0.98 2.16 -30.66
CA PHE A 470 0.73 0.72 -30.73
C PHE A 470 -0.54 0.34 -31.50
N ASP A 471 -1.31 1.33 -32.00
CA ASP A 471 -2.61 1.18 -32.67
C ASP A 471 -3.73 0.66 -31.75
N THR A 472 -3.52 -0.50 -31.12
CA THR A 472 -4.48 -1.12 -30.19
C THR A 472 -3.82 -1.52 -28.87
N TYR A 473 -4.62 -1.53 -27.80
CA TYR A 473 -4.16 -1.98 -26.48
C TYR A 473 -3.65 -3.42 -26.49
N LYS A 474 -4.26 -4.29 -27.30
CA LYS A 474 -3.84 -5.69 -27.43
C LYS A 474 -2.42 -5.81 -27.98
N VAL A 475 -2.06 -4.98 -28.96
CA VAL A 475 -0.70 -4.93 -29.53
C VAL A 475 0.28 -4.44 -28.47
N ALA A 476 -0.03 -3.35 -27.77
CA ALA A 476 0.82 -2.82 -26.69
C ALA A 476 1.15 -3.88 -25.63
N ILE A 477 0.13 -4.60 -25.14
CA ILE A 477 0.32 -5.66 -24.13
C ILE A 477 1.09 -6.85 -24.69
N ASN A 478 0.85 -7.24 -25.95
CA ASN A 478 1.58 -8.37 -26.54
C ASN A 478 3.07 -8.04 -26.70
N GLU A 479 3.42 -6.86 -27.21
CA GLU A 479 4.81 -6.42 -27.31
C GLU A 479 5.47 -6.30 -25.94
N ALA A 480 4.76 -5.73 -24.96
CA ALA A 480 5.25 -5.63 -23.59
C ALA A 480 5.53 -7.01 -22.97
N LYS A 481 4.69 -8.01 -23.24
CA LYS A 481 4.93 -9.40 -22.83
C LYS A 481 6.16 -9.99 -23.50
N VAL A 482 6.33 -9.79 -24.80
CA VAL A 482 7.55 -10.24 -25.50
C VAL A 482 8.80 -9.63 -24.85
N LEU A 483 8.78 -8.33 -24.57
CA LEU A 483 9.88 -7.65 -23.88
C LEU A 483 10.11 -8.20 -22.47
N LEU A 484 9.04 -8.46 -21.72
CA LEU A 484 9.12 -9.04 -20.37
C LEU A 484 9.75 -10.44 -20.40
N PHE A 485 9.32 -11.32 -21.30
CA PHE A 485 9.89 -12.67 -21.42
C PHE A 485 11.34 -12.64 -21.90
N ALA A 486 11.73 -11.65 -22.71
CA ALA A 486 13.10 -11.52 -23.20
C ALA A 486 14.12 -11.29 -22.07
N ILE A 487 13.72 -10.82 -20.88
CA ILE A 487 14.64 -10.63 -19.75
C ILE A 487 15.22 -11.96 -19.21
N ALA A 488 14.62 -13.09 -19.56
CA ALA A 488 15.10 -14.42 -19.21
C ALA A 488 16.24 -14.92 -20.14
N ASP A 489 16.46 -14.27 -21.29
CA ASP A 489 17.50 -14.64 -22.24
C ASP A 489 18.84 -14.01 -21.84
N THR A 490 19.75 -14.83 -21.33
CA THR A 490 21.07 -14.37 -20.87
C THR A 490 21.94 -13.80 -21.98
N GLN A 491 21.81 -14.28 -23.22
CA GLN A 491 22.60 -13.77 -24.35
C GLN A 491 22.11 -12.38 -24.77
N LEU A 492 20.79 -12.16 -24.77
CA LEU A 492 20.22 -10.83 -25.01
C LEU A 492 20.60 -9.85 -23.91
N ILE A 493 20.57 -10.28 -22.65
CA ILE A 493 21.00 -9.45 -21.51
C ILE A 493 22.49 -9.11 -21.60
N GLU A 494 23.36 -10.06 -21.93
CA GLU A 494 24.79 -9.81 -22.12
C GLU A 494 25.03 -8.77 -23.20
N LYS A 495 24.44 -8.97 -24.39
CA LYS A 495 24.55 -8.03 -25.51
C LYS A 495 24.04 -6.63 -25.14
N ALA A 496 22.91 -6.55 -24.44
CA ALA A 496 22.33 -5.29 -24.00
C ALA A 496 23.22 -4.61 -22.94
N CYS A 497 23.89 -5.37 -22.07
CA CYS A 497 24.83 -4.81 -21.09
C CYS A 497 26.07 -4.25 -21.75
N THR A 498 26.61 -4.93 -22.77
CA THR A 498 27.73 -4.44 -23.58
C THR A 498 27.35 -3.16 -24.32
N ASP A 499 26.23 -3.14 -25.04
CA ASP A 499 25.77 -1.94 -25.75
C ASP A 499 25.50 -0.77 -24.80
N ALA A 500 24.91 -1.04 -23.63
CA ALA A 500 24.68 -0.01 -22.63
C ALA A 500 26.00 0.59 -22.13
N HIS A 501 27.02 -0.23 -21.88
CA HIS A 501 28.34 0.21 -21.45
C HIS A 501 29.05 1.05 -22.53
N ASP A 502 29.02 0.59 -23.78
CA ASP A 502 29.81 1.18 -24.87
C ASP A 502 29.16 2.46 -25.43
N ASN A 503 27.83 2.50 -25.53
CA ASN A 503 27.11 3.50 -26.36
C ASN A 503 26.07 4.35 -25.62
N LYS A 504 25.64 3.97 -24.40
CA LYS A 504 24.48 4.62 -23.74
C LYS A 504 24.82 5.26 -22.39
N LEU A 505 25.55 4.54 -21.54
CA LEU A 505 25.81 4.97 -20.17
C LEU A 505 27.02 5.92 -20.12
N PRO A 506 26.88 7.11 -19.50
CA PRO A 506 28.00 8.03 -19.35
C PRO A 506 29.15 7.45 -18.51
N ALA A 507 28.83 6.61 -17.52
CA ALA A 507 29.78 5.95 -16.66
C ALA A 507 29.21 4.62 -16.15
N SER A 508 29.98 3.55 -16.27
CA SER A 508 29.63 2.22 -15.79
C SER A 508 30.86 1.31 -15.78
N LYS A 509 30.76 0.18 -15.09
CA LYS A 509 31.77 -0.87 -15.05
C LYS A 509 31.18 -2.18 -15.57
N LEU A 510 31.71 -2.67 -16.68
CA LEU A 510 31.36 -3.96 -17.23
C LEU A 510 32.38 -5.02 -16.82
N ASN A 511 31.91 -6.06 -16.15
CA ASN A 511 32.66 -7.30 -15.96
C ASN A 511 32.16 -8.30 -17.00
N ASN A 512 32.93 -8.49 -18.08
CA ASN A 512 32.54 -9.32 -19.22
C ASN A 512 32.04 -10.71 -18.79
N GLY A 513 30.90 -11.14 -19.33
CA GLY A 513 30.24 -12.41 -18.99
C GLY A 513 29.68 -12.53 -17.57
N HIS A 514 29.78 -11.48 -16.74
CA HIS A 514 29.40 -11.55 -15.34
C HIS A 514 28.37 -10.49 -14.93
N SER A 515 28.70 -9.20 -15.04
CA SER A 515 27.81 -8.15 -14.53
C SER A 515 28.08 -6.77 -15.11
N LEU A 516 27.05 -5.94 -15.16
CA LEU A 516 27.14 -4.50 -15.41
C LEU A 516 26.80 -3.73 -14.13
N GLU A 517 27.67 -2.80 -13.73
CA GLU A 517 27.53 -1.96 -12.55
C GLU A 517 27.50 -0.48 -12.95
N PHE A 518 26.53 0.29 -12.45
CA PHE A 518 26.36 1.70 -12.81
C PHE A 518 25.60 2.47 -11.72
N HIS A 519 25.68 3.80 -11.75
CA HIS A 519 24.96 4.65 -10.81
C HIS A 519 23.46 4.73 -11.13
N LYS A 520 22.58 4.69 -10.13
CA LYS A 520 21.11 4.66 -10.29
C LYS A 520 20.55 5.76 -11.21
N LYS A 521 21.20 6.94 -11.23
CA LYS A 521 20.81 8.08 -12.06
C LYS A 521 20.83 7.78 -13.56
N TYR A 522 21.59 6.76 -13.97
CA TYR A 522 21.67 6.35 -15.38
C TYR A 522 20.64 5.27 -15.76
N LEU A 523 19.74 4.87 -14.86
CA LEU A 523 18.74 3.83 -15.11
C LEU A 523 17.82 4.19 -16.29
N SER A 524 17.51 5.48 -16.48
CA SER A 524 16.78 5.99 -17.64
C SER A 524 17.54 5.79 -18.96
N TYR A 525 18.87 5.77 -18.96
CA TYR A 525 19.69 5.63 -20.18
C TYR A 525 19.82 4.19 -20.65
N LEU A 526 19.43 3.22 -19.82
CA LEU A 526 19.44 1.82 -20.20
C LEU A 526 18.46 1.52 -21.34
N PRO A 527 18.77 0.54 -22.21
CA PRO A 527 17.81 -0.04 -23.12
C PRO A 527 16.60 -0.63 -22.39
N ALA A 528 15.43 -0.62 -23.04
CA ALA A 528 14.16 -1.13 -22.53
C ALA A 528 14.29 -2.50 -21.84
N LEU A 529 15.04 -3.43 -22.46
CA LEU A 529 15.26 -4.77 -21.94
C LEU A 529 15.88 -4.75 -20.54
N LEU A 530 16.93 -3.95 -20.34
CA LEU A 530 17.60 -3.82 -19.05
C LEU A 530 16.78 -2.99 -18.05
N ARG A 531 15.98 -2.03 -18.53
CA ARG A 531 15.03 -1.30 -17.67
C ARG A 531 13.93 -2.21 -17.14
N VAL A 532 13.40 -3.13 -17.95
CA VAL A 532 12.46 -4.16 -17.49
C VAL A 532 13.15 -5.16 -16.57
N TYR A 533 14.40 -5.57 -16.86
CA TYR A 533 15.16 -6.45 -15.98
C TYR A 533 15.36 -5.86 -14.58
N VAL A 534 15.83 -4.61 -14.50
CA VAL A 534 15.99 -3.91 -13.21
C VAL A 534 14.63 -3.60 -12.58
N GLY A 535 13.63 -3.22 -13.39
CA GLY A 535 12.26 -2.96 -12.96
C GLY A 535 11.59 -4.17 -12.31
N ALA A 536 11.81 -5.37 -12.84
CA ALA A 536 11.30 -6.60 -12.26
C ALA A 536 11.91 -6.88 -10.88
N ALA A 537 13.20 -6.59 -10.69
CA ALA A 537 13.83 -6.67 -9.38
C ALA A 537 13.31 -5.59 -8.41
N VAL A 538 13.08 -4.38 -8.92
CA VAL A 538 12.48 -3.27 -8.18
C VAL A 538 11.05 -3.61 -7.70
N GLN A 539 10.27 -4.38 -8.46
CA GLN A 539 8.93 -4.82 -8.04
C GLN A 539 8.95 -5.66 -6.75
N LEU A 540 10.04 -6.39 -6.51
CA LEU A 540 10.24 -7.18 -5.28
C LEU A 540 10.83 -6.35 -4.13
N TYR A 541 11.64 -5.33 -4.44
CA TYR A 541 12.37 -4.53 -3.46
C TYR A 541 11.62 -3.26 -3.03
N GLY A 542 11.24 -2.37 -3.95
CA GLY A 542 10.80 -0.99 -3.70
C GLY A 542 11.59 0.05 -4.49
N GLU A 543 11.43 1.35 -4.19
CA GLU A 543 12.19 2.43 -4.84
C GLU A 543 13.67 2.42 -4.47
N LEU A 544 14.48 3.06 -5.30
CA LEU A 544 15.96 3.06 -5.24
C LEU A 544 16.51 4.33 -4.59
N ASP A 545 15.75 4.98 -3.72
CA ASP A 545 16.08 6.30 -3.16
C ASP A 545 17.38 6.30 -2.37
N GLU A 546 17.58 5.23 -1.60
CA GLU A 546 18.72 5.01 -0.73
C GLU A 546 19.87 4.25 -1.42
N ILE A 547 19.74 4.00 -2.73
CA ILE A 547 20.66 3.18 -3.53
C ILE A 547 21.49 4.06 -4.44
N ASP A 548 22.80 3.93 -4.43
CA ASP A 548 23.67 4.69 -5.35
C ASP A 548 24.02 3.86 -6.58
N LEU A 549 24.37 2.59 -6.37
CA LEU A 549 24.82 1.71 -7.43
C LEU A 549 23.87 0.53 -7.67
N VAL A 550 23.65 0.25 -8.95
CA VAL A 550 22.87 -0.90 -9.44
C VAL A 550 23.81 -1.86 -10.15
N LYS A 551 23.71 -3.15 -9.81
CA LYS A 551 24.48 -4.25 -10.41
C LYS A 551 23.54 -5.26 -11.06
N ILE A 552 23.57 -5.35 -12.37
CA ILE A 552 22.87 -6.37 -13.15
C ILE A 552 23.78 -7.60 -13.25
N HIS A 553 23.33 -8.76 -12.78
CA HIS A 553 24.07 -10.03 -12.93
C HIS A 553 23.59 -10.77 -14.18
N ILE A 554 24.42 -10.81 -15.21
CA ILE A 554 24.04 -11.23 -16.57
C ILE A 554 23.50 -12.67 -16.60
N THR A 555 24.16 -13.59 -15.90
CA THR A 555 23.92 -15.04 -16.04
C THR A 555 23.01 -15.63 -14.97
N SER A 556 22.71 -14.91 -13.89
CA SER A 556 22.08 -15.51 -12.70
C SER A 556 20.67 -15.02 -12.39
N GLY A 557 20.10 -14.12 -13.20
CA GLY A 557 18.74 -13.60 -12.97
C GLY A 557 18.65 -12.76 -11.70
N LYS A 558 19.69 -11.99 -11.38
CA LYS A 558 19.82 -11.24 -10.12
C LYS A 558 20.13 -9.79 -10.39
N VAL A 559 19.67 -8.93 -9.48
CA VAL A 559 20.10 -7.54 -9.39
C VAL A 559 20.58 -7.29 -7.97
N SER A 560 21.68 -6.55 -7.82
CA SER A 560 22.08 -6.03 -6.52
C SER A 560 22.00 -4.51 -6.48
N PHE A 561 21.41 -4.00 -5.42
CA PHE A 561 21.31 -2.58 -5.11
C PHE A 561 22.26 -2.28 -3.95
N MET A 562 23.06 -1.21 -4.05
CA MET A 562 24.08 -0.87 -3.07
C MET A 562 23.93 0.61 -2.67
N GLY A 563 23.66 0.83 -1.39
CA GLY A 563 23.58 2.16 -0.78
C GLY A 563 24.87 2.48 -0.02
N TYR A 564 25.42 3.65 -0.25
CA TYR A 564 26.68 4.13 0.31
C TYR A 564 26.47 5.41 1.13
N ASP A 565 27.19 5.50 2.24
CA ASP A 565 27.25 6.77 2.97
C ASP A 565 28.20 7.75 2.28
N ASN A 566 27.76 9.00 2.21
CA ASN A 566 28.53 10.10 1.64
C ASN A 566 28.98 9.83 0.19
N PHE A 567 28.13 9.17 -0.61
CA PHE A 567 28.48 8.82 -1.98
C PHE A 567 28.94 10.04 -2.77
N ASP A 568 28.24 11.17 -2.74
CA ASP A 568 28.64 12.35 -3.51
C ASP A 568 29.80 13.13 -2.87
N THR A 569 29.85 13.21 -1.53
CA THR A 569 30.75 14.10 -0.79
C THR A 569 32.11 13.48 -0.44
N SER A 570 32.20 12.16 -0.34
CA SER A 570 33.45 11.45 -0.02
C SER A 570 34.09 10.84 -1.27
N PRO A 571 35.43 10.89 -1.43
CA PRO A 571 36.14 10.13 -2.46
C PRO A 571 36.14 8.62 -2.17
N LEU A 572 35.96 8.23 -0.91
CA LEU A 572 35.97 6.85 -0.43
C LEU A 572 34.68 6.59 0.36
N PRO A 573 33.53 6.51 -0.31
CA PRO A 573 32.26 6.27 0.37
C PRO A 573 32.22 4.81 0.87
N THR A 574 31.53 4.60 1.99
CA THR A 574 31.47 3.29 2.65
C THR A 574 30.11 2.64 2.42
N LEU A 575 30.12 1.33 2.15
CA LEU A 575 28.92 0.56 1.85
C LEU A 575 28.07 0.44 3.12
N ARG A 576 26.93 1.10 3.12
CA ARG A 576 25.95 1.08 4.22
C ARG A 576 25.10 -0.18 4.14
N GLU A 577 24.57 -0.46 2.96
CA GLU A 577 23.67 -1.57 2.73
C GLU A 577 23.86 -2.17 1.34
N ARG A 578 23.59 -3.46 1.23
CA ARG A 578 23.48 -4.14 -0.06
C ARG A 578 22.25 -5.02 -0.06
N ILE A 579 21.43 -4.88 -1.08
CA ILE A 579 20.27 -5.72 -1.32
C ILE A 579 20.54 -6.60 -2.54
N LYS A 580 20.22 -7.88 -2.46
CA LYS A 580 20.34 -8.82 -3.59
C LYS A 580 18.99 -9.43 -3.88
N VAL A 581 18.41 -9.04 -5.02
CA VAL A 581 17.14 -9.56 -5.51
C VAL A 581 17.39 -10.74 -6.43
N LYS A 582 16.83 -11.90 -6.08
CA LYS A 582 16.87 -13.14 -6.86
C LYS A 582 15.52 -13.35 -7.54
N MET A 583 15.37 -12.80 -8.74
CA MET A 583 14.05 -12.71 -9.40
C MET A 583 13.41 -14.09 -9.63
N TRP A 584 14.18 -15.10 -10.05
CA TRP A 584 13.68 -16.47 -10.23
C TRP A 584 13.17 -17.12 -8.95
N GLN A 585 13.72 -16.74 -7.79
CA GLN A 585 13.33 -17.28 -6.49
C GLN A 585 12.28 -16.41 -5.80
N LEU A 586 11.93 -15.25 -6.37
CA LEU A 586 11.07 -14.22 -5.75
C LEU A 586 11.55 -13.85 -4.34
N ASP A 587 12.88 -13.81 -4.17
CA ASP A 587 13.54 -13.68 -2.88
C ASP A 587 14.49 -12.46 -2.87
N VAL A 588 14.66 -11.86 -1.69
CA VAL A 588 15.45 -10.64 -1.49
C VAL A 588 16.32 -10.80 -0.24
N ASP A 589 17.64 -10.85 -0.42
CA ASP A 589 18.59 -10.84 0.69
C ASP A 589 18.97 -9.40 1.04
N PHE A 590 18.91 -9.05 2.33
CA PHE A 590 19.38 -7.77 2.87
C PHE A 590 20.70 -7.96 3.62
N PHE A 591 21.69 -7.15 3.29
CA PHE A 591 23.00 -7.11 3.94
C PHE A 591 23.23 -5.71 4.51
N ASP A 592 22.94 -5.53 5.79
CA ASP A 592 23.13 -4.28 6.51
C ASP A 592 24.49 -4.27 7.20
N TYR A 593 25.33 -3.31 6.88
CA TYR A 593 26.66 -3.18 7.47
C TYR A 593 26.57 -2.26 8.69
N VAL A 594 26.10 -2.77 9.82
CA VAL A 594 25.79 -1.94 11.02
C VAL A 594 27.05 -1.36 11.67
N GLU A 595 28.16 -2.10 11.67
CA GLU A 595 29.44 -1.63 12.24
C GLU A 595 30.16 -0.66 11.28
N VAL A 596 30.02 0.64 11.55
CA VAL A 596 30.56 1.74 10.71
C VAL A 596 32.05 1.55 10.40
N ASP A 597 32.86 1.19 11.40
CA ASP A 597 34.32 1.06 11.26
C ASP A 597 34.76 -0.13 10.40
N LYS A 598 33.86 -1.09 10.13
CA LYS A 598 34.14 -2.28 9.30
C LYS A 598 33.45 -2.24 7.94
N ARG A 599 32.81 -1.12 7.58
CA ARG A 599 32.10 -1.00 6.31
C ARG A 599 33.07 -1.10 5.13
N PRO A 600 32.78 -1.94 4.11
CA PRO A 600 33.57 -1.98 2.89
C PRO A 600 33.62 -0.60 2.21
N VAL A 601 34.80 -0.20 1.77
CA VAL A 601 35.00 1.06 1.04
C VAL A 601 34.77 0.84 -0.46
N LEU A 602 34.10 1.77 -1.14
CA LEU A 602 34.04 1.78 -2.59
C LEU A 602 35.38 2.24 -3.17
N ILE A 603 36.08 1.32 -3.82
CA ILE A 603 37.29 1.61 -4.57
C ILE A 603 36.91 1.93 -6.02
N ASN A 604 37.63 2.88 -6.64
CA ASN A 604 37.43 3.35 -8.01
C ASN A 604 36.05 3.98 -8.27
N LYS A 605 35.58 4.82 -7.34
CA LYS A 605 34.29 5.54 -7.44
C LYS A 605 34.18 6.31 -8.77
N GLU A 606 35.29 6.82 -9.30
CA GLU A 606 35.37 7.56 -10.56
C GLU A 606 34.84 6.77 -11.78
N GLN A 607 34.79 5.43 -11.71
CA GLN A 607 34.19 4.60 -12.77
C GLN A 607 32.67 4.73 -12.88
N TYR A 608 32.01 5.25 -11.83
CA TYR A 608 30.56 5.44 -11.76
C TYR A 608 30.14 6.91 -11.85
N MET A 609 31.12 7.82 -11.87
CA MET A 609 30.92 9.26 -12.00
C MET A 609 31.10 9.68 -13.46
N ASN A 610 30.29 10.63 -13.93
CA ASN A 610 30.44 11.16 -15.28
C ASN A 610 31.83 11.82 -15.38
N LYS A 611 32.63 11.42 -16.37
CA LYS A 611 33.98 11.96 -16.60
C LYS A 611 33.97 13.46 -16.96
N ASN A 612 32.80 14.01 -17.30
CA ASN A 612 32.62 15.41 -17.70
C ASN A 612 32.11 16.35 -16.58
N VAL A 613 32.20 15.97 -15.30
CA VAL A 613 32.02 16.94 -14.21
C VAL A 613 33.35 17.63 -13.97
N GLU A 614 33.65 18.65 -14.79
CA GLU A 614 34.52 19.73 -14.34
C GLU A 614 33.82 20.37 -13.13
N THR A 615 34.53 20.39 -12.00
CA THR A 615 34.18 21.12 -10.77
C THR A 615 33.98 22.61 -11.04
#